data_AF-A0A927Z698-F1
#
_entry.id   AF-A0A927Z698-F1
#
_cell.length_a   1.000
_cell.length_b   1.000
_cell.length_c   1.000
_cell.angle_alpha   90.00
_cell.angle_beta   90.00
_cell.angle_gamma   90.00
#
_symmetry.space_group_name_H-M   'P 1'
#
loop_
_entity.id
_entity.type
_entity.pdbx_description
1 polymer ?
#
loop_
_entity_poly.entity_id
_entity_poly.type
_entity_poly.pdbx_seq_one_letter_code
_entity_poly.pdbx_strand_id
1 'polypeptide(L)' 'MSEYMPTEKEMINNLIDKYTDLQRIKNSADLEKEVDYQIKITKAKLESFGIITENLNFES' A
#
# COMPACT_ATOMS: atom_id res chain seq x y z
N MET A 1 13.38 14.84 18.81
CA MET A 1 12.88 14.59 17.44
C MET A 1 11.77 15.57 17.17
N SER A 2 11.86 16.39 16.12
CA SER A 2 10.66 17.03 15.57
C SER A 2 9.81 15.95 14.91
N GLU A 3 8.50 15.96 15.12
CA GLU A 3 7.58 15.15 14.33
C GLU A 3 7.77 15.50 12.85
N TYR A 4 8.00 14.47 12.03
CA TYR A 4 8.03 14.64 10.59
C TYR A 4 6.60 14.86 10.11
N MET A 5 6.32 16.05 9.56
CA MET A 5 5.10 16.32 8.83
C MET A 5 5.38 16.15 7.32
N PRO A 6 4.61 15.29 6.62
CA PRO A 6 4.69 15.20 5.17
C PRO A 6 4.40 16.55 4.51
N THR A 7 5.11 16.86 3.45
CA THR A 7 4.82 18.00 2.59
C THR A 7 3.54 17.76 1.78
N GLU A 8 2.91 18.84 1.29
CA GLU A 8 1.75 18.74 0.40
C GLU A 8 2.04 17.87 -0.83
N LYS A 9 3.25 17.96 -1.38
CA LYS A 9 3.68 17.14 -2.52
C LYS A 9 3.74 15.65 -2.18
N GLU A 10 4.26 15.29 -1.01
CA GLU A 10 4.29 13.89 -0.54
C GLU A 10 2.87 13.37 -0.29
N MET A 11 1.98 14.21 0.27
CA MET A 11 0.56 13.86 0.45
C MET A 11 -0.14 13.62 -0.89
N ILE A 12 0.07 14.49 -1.89
CA ILE A 12 -0.51 14.34 -3.23
C ILE A 12 -0.03 13.05 -3.88
N ASN A 13 1.28 12.77 -3.83
CA ASN A 13 1.84 11.53 -4.40
C ASN A 13 1.23 10.29 -3.74
N ASN A 14 1.13 10.27 -2.41
CA ASN A 14 0.50 9.17 -1.68
C ASN A 14 -0.96 8.95 -2.09
N LEU A 15 -1.72 10.02 -2.34
CA LEU A 15 -3.11 9.93 -2.80
C LEU A 15 -3.21 9.44 -4.25
N ILE A 16 -2.29 9.84 -5.13
CA ILE A 16 -2.22 9.35 -6.51
C ILE A 16 -1.94 7.85 -6.54
N ASP A 17 -0.96 7.38 -5.76
CA ASP A 17 -0.62 5.96 -5.68
C ASP A 17 -1.83 5.15 -5.17
N LYS A 18 -2.44 5.59 -4.06
CA LYS A 18 -3.64 4.94 -3.52
C LYS A 18 -4.80 4.91 -4.50
N TYR A 19 -5.05 6.02 -5.22
CA TYR A 19 -6.12 6.06 -6.22
C TYR A 19 -5.83 5.09 -7.37
N THR A 20 -4.58 4.97 -7.79
CA THR A 20 -4.15 4.06 -8.86
C THR A 20 -4.35 2.62 -8.46
N ASP A 21 -3.97 2.23 -7.25
CA ASP A 21 -4.16 0.88 -6.72
C ASP A 21 -5.66 0.51 -6.66
N LEU A 22 -6.50 1.44 -6.21
CA LEU A 22 -7.96 1.26 -6.22
C LEU A 22 -8.54 1.11 -7.63
N GLN A 23 -8.03 1.86 -8.62
CA GLN A 23 -8.44 1.69 -10.01
C GLN A 23 -8.03 0.34 -10.56
N ARG A 24 -6.85 -0.18 -10.22
CA ARG A 24 -6.40 -1.52 -10.63
C ARG A 24 -7.32 -2.60 -10.09
N ILE A 25 -7.65 -2.53 -8.80
CA ILE A 25 -8.61 -3.45 -8.18
C ILE A 25 -9.95 -3.35 -8.88
N LYS A 26 -10.50 -2.13 -9.02
CA LYS A 26 -11.81 -1.89 -9.63
C LYS A 26 -11.93 -2.43 -11.07
N ASN A 27 -10.84 -2.38 -11.84
CA ASN A 27 -10.84 -2.78 -13.24
C ASN A 27 -10.27 -4.20 -13.47
N SER A 28 -9.92 -4.94 -12.41
CA SER A 28 -9.41 -6.30 -12.53
C SER A 28 -10.54 -7.27 -12.91
N ALA A 29 -10.23 -8.24 -13.78
CA ALA A 29 -11.12 -9.36 -14.07
C ALA A 29 -11.26 -10.33 -12.88
N ASP A 30 -10.27 -10.34 -11.99
CA ASP A 30 -10.19 -11.18 -10.80
C ASP A 30 -9.73 -10.30 -9.62
N LEU A 31 -10.69 -9.95 -8.75
CA LEU A 31 -10.47 -9.01 -7.65
C LEU A 31 -9.55 -9.59 -6.59
N GLU A 32 -9.76 -10.86 -6.21
CA GLU A 32 -8.96 -11.54 -5.19
C GLU A 32 -7.51 -11.65 -5.64
N LYS A 33 -7.28 -12.09 -6.88
CA LYS A 33 -5.93 -12.21 -7.43
C LYS A 33 -5.17 -10.88 -7.50
N GLU A 34 -5.84 -9.78 -7.85
CA GLU A 34 -5.21 -8.46 -7.89
C GLU A 34 -4.88 -7.96 -6.49
N VAL A 35 -5.79 -8.17 -5.52
CA VAL A 35 -5.55 -7.83 -4.11
C VAL A 35 -4.36 -8.63 -3.56
N ASP A 36 -4.32 -9.95 -3.78
CA ASP A 36 -3.22 -10.82 -3.36
C ASP A 36 -1.88 -10.37 -3.96
N TYR A 37 -1.88 -10.00 -5.25
CA TYR A 37 -0.69 -9.48 -5.92
C TYR A 37 -0.21 -8.18 -5.29
N GLN A 38 -1.10 -7.21 -5.09
CA GLN A 38 -0.74 -5.93 -4.49
C GLN A 38 -0.24 -6.09 -3.05
N ILE A 39 -0.87 -6.96 -2.24
CA ILE A 39 -0.40 -7.30 -0.89
C ILE A 39 1.00 -7.91 -0.95
N LYS A 40 1.24 -8.89 -1.85
CA LYS A 40 2.55 -9.54 -1.98
C LYS A 40 3.66 -8.55 -2.31
N ILE A 41 3.45 -7.65 -3.27
CA ILE A 41 4.45 -6.66 -3.67
C ILE A 41 4.69 -5.64 -2.55
N THR A 42 3.62 -5.16 -1.91
CA THR A 42 3.71 -4.20 -0.80
C THR A 42 4.44 -4.82 0.39
N LYS A 43 4.13 -6.06 0.73
CA LYS A 43 4.81 -6.83 1.78
C LYS A 43 6.31 -6.94 1.51
N ALA A 44 6.71 -7.36 0.31
CA ALA A 44 8.12 -7.46 -0.06
C ALA A 44 8.85 -6.10 0.06
N LYS A 45 8.19 -4.99 -0.30
CA LYS A 45 8.76 -3.64 -0.17
C LYS A 45 8.90 -3.23 1.31
N LEU A 46 7.89 -3.49 2.14
CA LEU A 46 7.94 -3.22 3.59
C LEU A 46 9.05 -4.03 4.27
N GLU A 47 9.16 -5.32 3.94
CA GLU A 47 10.22 -6.20 4.43
C GLU A 47 11.61 -5.70 4.02
N SER A 48 11.77 -5.14 2.80
CA SER A 48 13.02 -4.52 2.37
C SER A 48 13.43 -3.29 3.19
N PHE A 49 12.47 -2.65 3.87
CA PHE A 49 12.70 -1.55 4.82
C PHE A 49 12.82 -2.04 6.28
N GLY A 50 12.82 -3.35 6.52
CA GLY A 50 12.88 -3.93 7.87
C GLY A 50 11.57 -3.88 8.64
N ILE A 51 10.44 -3.64 7.96
CA ILE A 51 9.12 -3.59 8.59
C ILE A 51 8.48 -4.99 8.56
N ILE A 52 8.19 -5.54 9.73
CA ILE A 52 7.53 -6.85 9.88
C ILE A 52 6.02 -6.67 9.67
N THR A 53 5.49 -7.22 8.58
CA THR A 53 4.08 -7.01 8.19
C THR A 53 3.11 -7.98 8.88
N GLU A 54 3.60 -9.00 9.57
CA GLU A 54 2.77 -10.02 10.24
C GLU A 54 1.83 -9.43 11.29
N ASN A 55 2.23 -8.30 11.90
CA ASN A 55 1.44 -7.57 12.88
C ASN A 55 0.42 -6.59 12.26
N LEU A 56 0.39 -6.44 10.94
CA LEU A 56 -0.49 -5.52 10.21
C LEU A 56 -1.71 -6.23 9.60
N ASN A 57 -1.77 -7.56 9.69
CA ASN A 57 -2.91 -8.33 9.24
C ASN A 57 -4.06 -8.13 10.23
N PHE A 58 -5.13 -7.48 9.79
CA PHE A 58 -6.38 -7.42 10.53
C PHE A 58 -7.19 -8.65 10.14
N GLU A 59 -7.20 -9.68 10.99
CA GLU A 59 -8.23 -10.72 10.88
C GLU A 59 -9.57 -10.11 11.32
N SER A 60 -10.57 -10.21 10.44
CA SER A 60 -11.98 -9.90 10.73
C SER A 60 -12.73 -11.12 11.21
#